data_AF-A0A956JVS0-F1
#
_entry.id   AF-A0A956JVS0-F1
#
_cell.length_a   1.000
_cell.length_b   1.000
_cell.length_c   1.000
_cell.angle_alpha   90.00
_cell.angle_beta   90.00
_cell.angle_gamma   90.00
#
_symmetry.space_group_name_H-M   'P 1'
#
loop_
_entity.id
_entity.type
_entity.pdbx_description
1 polymer ?
#
loop_
_entity_poly.entity_id
_entity_poly.type
_entity_poly.pdbx_seq_one_letter_code
_entity_poly.pdbx_strand_id
1 'polypeptide(L)'
;MGVGEQFLAIFRAPAALAKLPSRATRYLLLYLVAAVALLGVTAWLLILFQHDIRAGIVSYLLPKKAQFAADLLIGFLVKSQAKSVLINATASATLVLVSLLLFPIKERLSASFEQDAELTGKPKDEFPTWFQALEEIKMIVIYLTGFMVIFWIGYHPSPARKMAATVLSYAFLFFQIAVDFISPTLQRHRMRYSRIIVTLFKNPLAMFGFGAFFAAPIVVAGLIVKGSTTMTMTTAVLLLFGANVISIVWAAVGGTWLAAQLLEPTEQTGMIPLPARLVGWIVIVGFFSYSGYVFYSLGMLVHHKSQILKLDYGVDLDSFAFELPKASGGKKGGGWLDKIKGIASSVVDSVTSGQVKVGASIVVNIKNPTKYDVELEKNRIEFKHGNTVVAKTMITPIKIPAGADMSKRLSFNLAINPRSLVKGRDLFKNKWSITIYFKLTDSFDFPIYLLSPDGATGKPKKKK
;
A
#
# COMPACT_ATOMS: atom_id res chain seq x y z
N MET A 1 -13.45 -33.72 10.82
CA MET A 1 -12.12 -33.73 11.45
C MET A 1 -12.16 -32.92 12.72
N GLY A 2 -11.91 -33.55 13.87
CA GLY A 2 -11.87 -32.87 15.17
C GLY A 2 -10.71 -31.89 15.28
N VAL A 3 -10.73 -31.01 16.29
CA VAL A 3 -9.66 -30.00 16.50
C VAL A 3 -8.29 -30.67 16.74
N GLY A 4 -8.26 -31.77 17.53
CA GLY A 4 -7.03 -32.52 17.80
C GLY A 4 -6.43 -33.17 16.54
N GLU A 5 -7.28 -33.73 15.67
CA GLU A 5 -6.88 -34.28 14.38
C GLU A 5 -6.31 -33.19 13.47
N GLN A 6 -6.94 -32.02 13.41
CA GLN A 6 -6.42 -30.86 12.66
C GLN A 6 -5.04 -30.44 13.14
N PHE A 7 -4.82 -30.36 14.46
CA PHE A 7 -3.52 -29.99 15.02
C PHE A 7 -2.45 -31.02 14.66
N LEU A 8 -2.73 -32.30 14.91
CA LEU A 8 -1.83 -33.41 14.60
C LEU A 8 -1.50 -33.45 13.10
N ALA A 9 -2.47 -33.12 12.27
CA ALA A 9 -2.30 -33.04 10.83
C ALA A 9 -1.29 -31.96 10.44
N ILE A 10 -1.48 -30.73 10.91
CA ILE A 10 -0.59 -29.61 10.59
C ILE A 10 0.86 -29.92 11.01
N PHE A 11 1.07 -30.50 12.20
CA PHE A 11 2.40 -30.84 12.68
C PHE A 11 3.06 -32.02 11.97
N ARG A 12 2.27 -32.94 11.41
CA ARG A 12 2.78 -34.07 10.62
C ARG A 12 3.01 -33.72 9.15
N ALA A 13 2.35 -32.69 8.64
CA ALA A 13 2.49 -32.26 7.24
C ALA A 13 3.95 -32.02 6.82
N PRO A 14 4.82 -31.42 7.66
CA PRO A 14 6.25 -31.36 7.39
C PRO A 14 6.97 -32.70 7.25
N ALA A 15 6.63 -33.66 8.10
CA ALA A 15 7.23 -34.98 8.12
C ALA A 15 6.87 -35.79 6.86
N ALA A 16 5.86 -35.34 6.10
CA ALA A 16 5.53 -35.92 4.80
C ALA A 16 6.68 -35.83 3.78
N LEU A 17 7.59 -34.84 3.91
CA LEU A 17 8.80 -34.77 3.10
C LEU A 17 9.67 -36.03 3.22
N ALA A 18 9.77 -36.61 4.42
CA ALA A 18 10.55 -37.83 4.67
C ALA A 18 9.90 -39.08 4.06
N LYS A 19 8.62 -39.00 3.68
CA LYS A 19 7.84 -40.09 3.09
C LYS A 19 7.68 -39.94 1.57
N LEU A 20 8.39 -39.01 0.94
CA LEU A 20 8.25 -38.79 -0.49
C LEU A 20 8.80 -39.97 -1.32
N PRO A 21 7.98 -40.57 -2.19
CA PRO A 21 8.44 -41.55 -3.16
C PRO A 21 9.43 -40.93 -4.15
N SER A 22 10.33 -41.73 -4.72
CA SER A 22 11.43 -41.22 -5.57
C SER A 22 10.95 -40.39 -6.76
N ARG A 23 9.78 -40.72 -7.35
CA ARG A 23 9.19 -39.94 -8.44
C ARG A 23 8.72 -38.57 -7.96
N ALA A 24 8.02 -38.51 -6.82
CA ALA A 24 7.60 -37.25 -6.21
C ALA A 24 8.81 -36.38 -5.82
N THR A 25 9.89 -36.99 -5.30
CA THR A 25 11.15 -36.27 -5.01
C THR A 25 11.75 -35.63 -6.26
N ARG A 26 11.74 -36.31 -7.41
CA ARG A 26 12.21 -35.72 -8.68
C ARG A 26 11.37 -34.51 -9.09
N TYR A 27 10.04 -34.61 -9.00
CA TYR A 27 9.16 -33.47 -9.29
C TYR A 27 9.31 -32.34 -8.27
N LEU A 28 9.59 -32.64 -7.00
CA LEU A 28 9.88 -31.65 -5.98
C LEU A 28 11.16 -30.87 -6.30
N LEU A 29 12.22 -31.58 -6.68
CA LEU A 29 13.48 -30.95 -7.10
C LEU A 29 13.29 -30.09 -8.34
N LEU A 30 12.56 -30.59 -9.34
CA LEU A 30 12.21 -29.81 -10.53
C LEU A 30 11.41 -28.55 -10.17
N TYR A 31 10.42 -28.69 -9.28
CA TYR A 31 9.60 -27.58 -8.81
C TYR A 31 10.42 -26.53 -8.06
N LEU A 32 11.32 -26.97 -7.17
CA LEU A 32 12.25 -26.12 -6.44
C LEU A 32 13.15 -25.34 -7.42
N VAL A 33 13.81 -26.03 -8.35
CA VAL A 33 14.69 -25.38 -9.34
C VAL A 33 13.91 -24.39 -10.20
N ALA A 34 12.72 -24.77 -10.67
CA ALA A 34 11.87 -23.89 -11.47
C ALA A 34 11.39 -22.66 -10.67
N ALA A 35 11.03 -22.82 -9.39
CA ALA A 35 10.63 -21.73 -8.52
C ALA A 35 11.79 -20.77 -8.23
N VAL A 36 12.99 -21.30 -7.95
CA VAL A 36 14.22 -20.50 -7.80
C VAL A 36 14.54 -19.75 -9.08
N ALA A 37 14.49 -20.41 -10.24
CA ALA A 37 14.76 -19.77 -11.52
C ALA A 37 13.73 -18.67 -11.82
N LEU A 38 12.43 -18.94 -11.66
CA LEU A 38 11.36 -17.99 -11.92
C LEU A 38 11.46 -16.77 -11.00
N LEU A 39 11.55 -16.98 -9.68
CA LEU A 39 11.64 -15.88 -8.73
C LEU A 39 13.00 -15.17 -8.82
N GLY A 40 14.09 -15.89 -9.08
CA GLY A 40 15.42 -15.30 -9.29
C GLY A 40 15.46 -14.39 -10.52
N VAL A 41 14.95 -14.84 -11.66
CA VAL A 41 14.82 -14.01 -12.87
C VAL A 41 13.88 -12.84 -12.61
N THR A 42 12.75 -13.06 -11.94
CA THR A 42 11.82 -11.98 -11.59
C THR A 42 12.49 -10.93 -10.70
N ALA A 43 13.22 -11.35 -9.66
CA ALA A 43 13.97 -10.46 -8.79
C ALA A 43 15.04 -9.69 -9.56
N TRP A 44 15.80 -10.38 -10.41
CA TRP A 44 16.83 -9.77 -11.25
C TRP A 44 16.25 -8.72 -12.18
N LEU A 45 15.15 -9.04 -12.88
CA LEU A 45 14.43 -8.08 -13.74
C LEU A 45 13.87 -6.90 -12.94
N LEU A 46 13.29 -7.15 -11.76
CA LEU A 46 12.80 -6.08 -10.89
C LEU A 46 13.93 -5.15 -10.43
N ILE A 47 15.11 -5.68 -10.11
CA ILE A 47 16.25 -4.87 -9.68
C ILE A 47 16.82 -4.07 -10.87
N LEU A 48 17.05 -4.73 -12.00
CA LEU A 48 17.70 -4.13 -13.16
C LEU A 48 16.80 -3.11 -13.86
N PHE A 49 15.52 -3.43 -13.99
CA PHE A 49 14.55 -2.65 -14.75
C PHE A 49 13.45 -2.02 -13.88
N GLN A 50 13.64 -1.83 -12.57
CA GLN A 50 12.61 -1.22 -11.70
C GLN A 50 12.02 0.07 -12.27
N HIS A 51 12.87 0.92 -12.86
CA HIS A 51 12.45 2.19 -13.44
C HIS A 51 11.68 1.99 -14.73
N ASP A 52 12.16 1.09 -15.61
CA ASP A 52 11.54 0.82 -16.91
C ASP A 52 10.25 0.02 -16.78
N ILE A 53 10.19 -0.99 -15.90
CA ILE A 53 8.96 -1.74 -15.59
C ILE A 53 7.91 -0.79 -15.03
N ARG A 54 8.30 0.06 -14.07
CA ARG A 54 7.39 1.06 -13.50
C ARG A 54 6.90 2.03 -14.57
N ALA A 55 7.80 2.59 -15.37
CA ALA A 55 7.45 3.51 -16.46
C ALA A 55 6.60 2.80 -17.54
N GLY A 56 6.89 1.54 -17.84
CA GLY A 56 6.17 0.69 -18.79
C GLY A 56 4.74 0.42 -18.34
N ILE A 57 4.55 -0.05 -17.10
CA ILE A 57 3.21 -0.27 -16.52
C ILE A 57 2.42 1.03 -16.49
N VAL A 58 3.03 2.11 -16.00
CA VAL A 58 2.38 3.41 -15.89
C VAL A 58 2.04 3.97 -17.28
N SER A 59 2.89 3.75 -18.28
CA SER A 59 2.65 4.24 -19.65
C SER A 59 1.69 3.41 -20.48
N TYR A 60 1.62 2.10 -20.22
CA TYR A 60 0.64 1.22 -20.83
C TYR A 60 -0.76 1.45 -20.27
N LEU A 61 -0.88 1.59 -18.94
CA LEU A 61 -2.18 1.75 -18.29
C LEU A 61 -2.70 3.18 -18.37
N LEU A 62 -1.83 4.19 -18.47
CA LEU A 62 -2.21 5.59 -18.34
C LEU A 62 -1.63 6.46 -19.46
N PRO A 63 -2.42 7.44 -19.96
CA PRO A 63 -1.92 8.40 -20.94
C PRO A 63 -0.75 9.21 -20.37
N LYS A 64 0.20 9.64 -21.22
CA LYS A 64 1.42 10.39 -20.83
C LYS A 64 1.19 11.49 -19.80
N LYS A 65 0.06 12.18 -19.89
CA LYS A 65 -0.32 13.28 -19.00
C LYS A 65 -0.54 12.78 -17.54
N ALA A 66 -1.09 11.60 -17.35
CA ALA A 66 -1.44 11.01 -16.05
C ALA A 66 -0.30 10.22 -15.38
N GLN A 67 0.80 9.93 -16.10
CA GLN A 67 1.89 9.10 -15.61
C GLN A 67 2.59 9.68 -14.37
N PHE A 68 2.88 10.99 -14.37
CA PHE A 68 3.47 11.66 -13.21
C PHE A 68 2.59 11.58 -11.96
N ALA A 69 1.27 11.70 -12.15
CA ALA A 69 0.31 11.60 -11.06
C ALA A 69 0.23 10.18 -10.51
N ALA A 70 0.27 9.18 -11.40
CA ALA A 70 0.36 7.78 -11.00
C ALA A 70 1.63 7.53 -10.18
N ASP A 71 2.77 8.08 -10.60
CA ASP A 71 4.03 7.91 -9.90
C ASP A 71 4.02 8.50 -8.50
N LEU A 72 3.44 9.70 -8.36
CA LEU A 72 3.24 10.34 -7.07
C LEU A 72 2.28 9.53 -6.18
N LEU A 73 1.18 9.07 -6.76
CA LEU A 73 0.15 8.29 -6.08
C LEU A 73 0.71 6.95 -5.62
N ILE A 74 1.42 6.20 -6.46
CA ILE A 74 2.08 4.94 -6.11
C ILE A 74 3.08 5.18 -4.97
N GLY A 75 3.95 6.18 -5.11
CA GLY A 75 4.95 6.47 -4.07
C GLY A 75 4.31 6.85 -2.73
N PHE A 76 3.23 7.62 -2.76
CA PHE A 76 2.50 7.99 -1.55
C PHE A 76 1.76 6.80 -0.94
N LEU A 77 1.01 6.07 -1.76
CA LEU A 77 0.23 4.92 -1.34
C LEU A 77 1.12 3.89 -0.65
N VAL A 78 2.25 3.55 -1.26
CA VAL A 78 3.27 2.66 -0.67
C VAL A 78 3.78 3.21 0.66
N LYS A 79 4.11 4.51 0.75
CA LYS A 79 4.57 5.12 2.02
C LYS A 79 3.50 5.14 3.12
N SER A 80 2.22 5.23 2.76
CA SER A 80 1.11 5.34 3.71
C SER A 80 0.74 4.01 4.37
N GLN A 81 1.02 2.90 3.69
CA GLN A 81 0.72 1.55 4.16
C GLN A 81 1.68 1.08 5.25
N ALA A 82 1.19 0.18 6.11
CA ALA A 82 2.08 -0.54 7.01
C ALA A 82 3.03 -1.42 6.18
N LYS A 83 4.34 -1.37 6.49
CA LYS A 83 5.36 -2.17 5.79
C LYS A 83 4.98 -3.65 5.66
N SER A 84 4.36 -4.21 6.72
CA SER A 84 3.89 -5.60 6.75
C SER A 84 2.80 -5.90 5.71
N VAL A 85 1.87 -4.97 5.45
CA VAL A 85 0.85 -5.14 4.40
C VAL A 85 1.50 -5.23 3.02
N LEU A 86 2.50 -4.40 2.74
CA LEU A 86 3.23 -4.42 1.46
C LEU A 86 4.08 -5.67 1.29
N ILE A 87 4.72 -6.15 2.36
CA ILE A 87 5.48 -7.41 2.35
C ILE A 87 4.53 -8.57 2.04
N ASN A 88 3.39 -8.65 2.73
CA ASN A 88 2.40 -9.72 2.51
C ASN A 88 1.77 -9.64 1.11
N ALA A 89 1.51 -8.44 0.59
CA ALA A 89 1.03 -8.26 -0.77
C ALA A 89 2.07 -8.72 -1.81
N THR A 90 3.35 -8.40 -1.61
CA THR A 90 4.45 -8.88 -2.48
C THR A 90 4.58 -10.41 -2.42
N ALA A 91 4.53 -10.99 -1.22
CA ALA A 91 4.57 -12.44 -1.04
C ALA A 91 3.39 -13.13 -1.74
N SER A 92 2.21 -12.53 -1.66
CA SER A 92 0.99 -13.06 -2.27
C SER A 92 1.00 -12.93 -3.79
N ALA A 93 1.50 -11.82 -4.33
CA ALA A 93 1.66 -11.65 -5.77
C ALA A 93 2.67 -12.65 -6.35
N THR A 94 3.76 -12.92 -5.61
CA THR A 94 4.76 -13.93 -6.00
C THR A 94 4.22 -15.35 -5.87
N LEU A 95 3.38 -15.64 -4.86
CA LEU A 95 2.64 -16.90 -4.77
C LEU A 95 1.71 -17.10 -5.97
N VAL A 96 0.91 -16.10 -6.35
CA VAL A 96 0.04 -16.17 -7.54
C VAL A 96 0.87 -16.41 -8.80
N LEU A 97 1.99 -15.70 -8.97
CA LEU A 97 2.87 -15.85 -10.13
C LEU A 97 3.43 -17.28 -10.24
N VAL A 98 3.92 -17.82 -9.13
CA VAL A 98 4.44 -19.20 -9.08
C VAL A 98 3.32 -20.21 -9.28
N SER A 99 2.17 -20.03 -8.64
CA SER A 99 0.99 -20.89 -8.81
C SER A 99 0.55 -20.92 -10.26
N LEU A 100 0.51 -19.79 -10.96
CA LEU A 100 0.06 -19.70 -12.35
C LEU A 100 1.06 -20.32 -13.33
N LEU A 101 2.35 -20.01 -13.20
CA LEU A 101 3.35 -20.43 -14.18
C LEU A 101 3.88 -21.85 -13.93
N LEU A 102 3.93 -22.29 -12.68
CA LEU A 102 4.44 -23.60 -12.29
C LEU A 102 3.34 -24.59 -11.91
N PHE A 103 2.07 -24.26 -12.20
CA PHE A 103 0.93 -25.15 -11.98
C PHE A 103 1.17 -26.57 -12.49
N PRO A 104 1.64 -26.81 -13.74
CA PRO A 104 1.78 -28.17 -14.26
C PRO A 104 2.78 -29.03 -13.48
N ILE A 105 3.85 -28.41 -12.98
CA ILE A 105 4.88 -29.11 -12.20
C ILE A 105 4.35 -29.39 -10.79
N LYS A 106 3.71 -28.39 -10.17
CA LYS A 106 3.03 -28.52 -8.87
C LYS A 106 2.01 -29.65 -8.90
N GLU A 107 1.22 -29.73 -9.97
CA GLU A 107 0.20 -30.75 -10.17
C GLU A 107 0.82 -32.15 -10.29
N ARG A 108 1.86 -32.33 -11.11
CA ARG A 108 2.57 -33.61 -11.22
C ARG A 108 3.23 -34.05 -9.91
N LEU A 109 3.84 -33.12 -9.18
CA LEU A 109 4.38 -33.37 -7.85
C LEU A 109 3.29 -33.92 -6.93
N SER A 110 2.19 -33.19 -6.81
CA SER A 110 1.07 -33.55 -5.94
C SER A 110 0.44 -34.89 -6.35
N ALA A 111 0.21 -35.11 -7.65
CA ALA A 111 -0.40 -36.33 -8.18
C ALA A 111 0.49 -37.57 -8.05
N SER A 112 1.81 -37.40 -8.17
CA SER A 112 2.77 -38.49 -7.95
C SER A 112 2.87 -38.84 -6.47
N PHE A 113 2.89 -37.84 -5.59
CA PHE A 113 2.93 -38.08 -4.15
C PHE A 113 1.66 -38.77 -3.67
N GLU A 114 0.49 -38.29 -4.10
CA GLU A 114 -0.79 -38.90 -3.75
C GLU A 114 -0.88 -40.37 -4.17
N GLN A 115 -0.50 -40.67 -5.41
CA GLN A 115 -0.61 -42.00 -5.98
C GLN A 115 0.41 -42.97 -5.36
N ASP A 116 1.68 -42.58 -5.34
CA ASP A 116 2.77 -43.48 -4.92
C ASP A 116 2.78 -43.69 -3.39
N ALA A 117 2.18 -42.78 -2.61
CA ALA A 117 2.01 -42.94 -1.16
C ALA A 117 0.59 -43.39 -0.76
N GLU A 118 -0.26 -43.76 -1.74
CA GLU A 118 -1.63 -44.24 -1.55
C GLU A 118 -2.47 -43.38 -0.59
N LEU A 119 -2.33 -42.05 -0.67
CA LEU A 119 -2.87 -41.14 0.35
C LEU A 119 -4.40 -41.14 0.42
N THR A 120 -5.07 -41.32 -0.71
CA THR A 120 -6.54 -41.23 -0.82
C THR A 120 -7.20 -42.58 -1.13
N GLY A 121 -6.46 -43.54 -1.69
CA GLY A 121 -6.98 -44.84 -2.12
C GLY A 121 -8.07 -44.76 -3.21
N LYS A 122 -8.28 -43.60 -3.83
CA LYS A 122 -9.34 -43.36 -4.83
C LYS A 122 -8.75 -43.12 -6.22
N PRO A 123 -9.44 -43.56 -7.29
CA PRO A 123 -9.02 -43.23 -8.65
C PRO A 123 -9.13 -41.71 -8.89
N LYS A 124 -8.24 -41.18 -9.74
CA LYS A 124 -8.25 -39.78 -10.14
C LYS A 124 -9.51 -39.49 -10.97
N ASP A 125 -10.21 -38.41 -10.64
CA ASP A 125 -11.36 -37.90 -11.41
C ASP A 125 -11.18 -36.40 -11.64
N GLU A 126 -10.43 -36.05 -12.68
CA GLU A 126 -10.02 -34.66 -12.91
C GLU A 126 -11.10 -33.87 -13.67
N PHE A 127 -11.16 -32.57 -13.41
CA PHE A 127 -11.88 -31.65 -14.28
C PHE A 127 -11.14 -31.46 -15.61
N PRO A 128 -11.86 -31.14 -16.71
CA PRO A 128 -11.24 -30.67 -17.93
C PRO A 128 -10.32 -29.45 -17.68
N THR A 129 -9.20 -29.36 -18.38
CA THR A 129 -8.18 -28.32 -18.16
C THR A 129 -8.72 -26.90 -18.26
N TRP A 130 -9.64 -26.62 -19.20
CA TRP A 130 -10.26 -25.29 -19.32
C TRP A 130 -11.07 -24.91 -18.08
N PHE A 131 -11.69 -25.88 -17.42
CA PHE A 131 -12.48 -25.65 -16.21
C PHE A 131 -11.56 -25.40 -15.01
N GLN A 132 -10.44 -26.13 -14.92
CA GLN A 132 -9.39 -25.87 -13.92
C GLN A 132 -8.83 -24.45 -14.08
N ALA A 133 -8.51 -24.03 -15.31
CA ALA A 133 -8.04 -22.67 -15.59
C ALA A 133 -9.08 -21.60 -15.19
N LEU A 134 -10.36 -21.85 -15.44
CA LEU A 134 -11.44 -20.95 -15.03
C LEU A 134 -11.61 -20.89 -13.51
N GLU A 135 -11.44 -22.01 -12.80
CA GLU A 135 -11.41 -22.06 -11.34
C GLU A 135 -10.22 -21.28 -10.77
N GLU A 136 -9.03 -21.39 -11.36
CA GLU A 136 -7.84 -20.61 -10.97
C GLU A 136 -8.03 -19.10 -11.21
N ILE A 137 -8.61 -18.69 -12.35
CA ILE A 137 -8.92 -17.27 -12.63
C ILE A 137 -9.86 -16.71 -11.56
N LYS A 138 -10.88 -17.47 -11.13
CA LYS A 138 -11.79 -17.05 -10.06
C LYS A 138 -11.03 -16.79 -8.75
N MET A 139 -10.10 -17.67 -8.41
CA MET A 139 -9.27 -17.50 -7.21
C MET A 139 -8.36 -16.28 -7.31
N ILE A 140 -7.75 -16.02 -8.47
CA ILE A 140 -6.98 -14.79 -8.70
C ILE A 140 -7.83 -13.55 -8.47
N VAL A 141 -9.07 -13.51 -8.98
CA VAL A 141 -9.99 -12.38 -8.75
C VAL A 141 -10.30 -12.22 -7.26
N ILE A 142 -10.54 -13.32 -6.54
CA ILE A 142 -10.75 -13.29 -5.07
C ILE A 142 -9.51 -12.75 -4.35
N TYR A 143 -8.31 -13.22 -4.71
CA TYR A 143 -7.05 -12.77 -4.12
C TYR A 143 -6.78 -11.29 -4.34
N LEU A 144 -6.93 -10.83 -5.58
CA LEU A 144 -6.78 -9.41 -5.92
C LEU A 144 -7.80 -8.55 -5.17
N THR A 145 -9.06 -8.97 -5.13
CA THR A 145 -10.14 -8.25 -4.42
C THR A 145 -9.86 -8.17 -2.92
N GLY A 146 -9.48 -9.29 -2.30
CA GLY A 146 -9.14 -9.34 -0.87
C GLY A 146 -8.00 -8.39 -0.53
N PHE A 147 -6.91 -8.41 -1.32
CA PHE A 147 -5.79 -7.49 -1.11
C PHE A 147 -6.17 -6.03 -1.34
N MET A 148 -6.98 -5.71 -2.35
CA MET A 148 -7.46 -4.34 -2.56
C MET A 148 -8.28 -3.83 -1.37
N VAL A 149 -9.17 -4.64 -0.82
CA VAL A 149 -9.96 -4.27 0.37
C VAL A 149 -9.04 -4.05 1.57
N ILE A 150 -8.11 -4.97 1.84
CA ILE A 150 -7.13 -4.86 2.94
C ILE A 150 -6.30 -3.59 2.79
N PHE A 151 -5.87 -3.30 1.57
CA PHE A 151 -5.11 -2.10 1.24
C PHE A 151 -5.90 -0.83 1.53
N TRP A 152 -7.18 -0.76 1.12
CA TRP A 152 -8.04 0.39 1.38
C TRP A 152 -8.33 0.60 2.87
N ILE A 153 -8.46 -0.48 3.64
CA ILE A 153 -8.56 -0.39 5.10
C ILE A 153 -7.27 0.23 5.67
N GLY A 154 -6.10 -0.25 5.24
CA GLY A 154 -4.79 0.19 5.73
C GLY A 154 -4.37 1.59 5.29
N TYR A 155 -4.99 2.11 4.24
CA TYR A 155 -4.72 3.43 3.69
C TYR A 155 -5.15 4.55 4.65
N HIS A 156 -6.21 4.35 5.42
CA HIS A 156 -6.70 5.38 6.33
C HIS A 156 -5.66 5.68 7.43
N PRO A 157 -5.46 6.95 7.84
CA PRO A 157 -4.46 7.31 8.85
C PRO A 157 -4.75 6.78 10.26
N SER A 158 -5.89 6.13 10.50
CA SER A 158 -6.30 5.67 11.82
C SER A 158 -5.43 4.48 12.27
N PRO A 159 -4.82 4.51 13.45
CA PRO A 159 -4.01 3.40 13.96
C PRO A 159 -4.79 2.07 14.02
N ALA A 160 -6.06 2.11 14.43
CA ALA A 160 -6.91 0.93 14.50
C ALA A 160 -7.12 0.29 13.12
N ARG A 161 -7.34 1.11 12.08
CA ARG A 161 -7.47 0.61 10.71
C ARG A 161 -6.16 0.06 10.15
N LYS A 162 -5.02 0.68 10.47
CA LYS A 162 -3.70 0.15 10.10
C LYS A 162 -3.40 -1.20 10.76
N MET A 163 -3.77 -1.34 12.04
CA MET A 163 -3.67 -2.62 12.74
C MET A 163 -4.60 -3.67 12.12
N ALA A 164 -5.86 -3.31 11.86
CA ALA A 164 -6.82 -4.21 11.21
C ALA A 164 -6.32 -4.69 9.83
N ALA A 165 -5.83 -3.78 8.98
CA ALA A 165 -5.25 -4.13 7.68
C ALA A 165 -4.02 -5.04 7.82
N THR A 166 -3.18 -4.81 8.82
CA THR A 166 -2.02 -5.67 9.10
C THR A 166 -2.47 -7.08 9.47
N VAL A 167 -3.39 -7.21 10.43
CA VAL A 167 -3.93 -8.51 10.87
C VAL A 167 -4.61 -9.24 9.70
N LEU A 168 -5.47 -8.53 8.96
CA LEU A 168 -6.14 -9.08 7.79
C LEU A 168 -5.15 -9.51 6.71
N SER A 169 -4.06 -8.77 6.48
CA SER A 169 -3.05 -9.16 5.48
C SER A 169 -2.35 -10.47 5.82
N TYR A 170 -2.10 -10.76 7.11
CA TYR A 170 -1.55 -12.05 7.53
C TYR A 170 -2.59 -13.16 7.44
N ALA A 171 -3.80 -12.93 7.96
CA ALA A 171 -4.89 -13.91 7.85
C ALA A 171 -5.16 -14.29 6.39
N PHE A 172 -5.12 -13.31 5.49
CA PHE A 172 -5.32 -13.52 4.06
C PHE A 172 -4.15 -14.25 3.39
N LEU A 173 -2.90 -13.93 3.76
CA LEU A 173 -1.74 -14.70 3.31
C LEU A 173 -1.83 -16.17 3.75
N PHE A 174 -2.23 -16.44 5.00
CA PHE A 174 -2.38 -17.80 5.51
C PHE A 174 -3.50 -18.55 4.77
N PHE A 175 -4.65 -17.89 4.58
CA PHE A 175 -5.74 -18.39 3.77
C PHE A 175 -5.28 -18.76 2.36
N GLN A 176 -4.56 -17.85 1.68
CA GLN A 176 -4.09 -18.06 0.32
C GLN A 176 -3.13 -19.26 0.22
N ILE A 177 -2.15 -19.36 1.12
CA ILE A 177 -1.24 -20.52 1.15
C ILE A 177 -2.01 -21.82 1.37
N ALA A 178 -2.95 -21.85 2.31
CA ALA A 178 -3.76 -23.04 2.53
C ALA A 178 -4.55 -23.44 1.29
N VAL A 179 -5.25 -22.49 0.66
CA VAL A 179 -6.04 -22.77 -0.55
C VAL A 179 -5.15 -23.22 -1.71
N ASP A 180 -4.05 -22.52 -2.01
CA ASP A 180 -3.20 -22.80 -3.17
C ASP A 180 -2.54 -24.19 -3.15
N PHE A 181 -2.29 -24.73 -1.95
CA PHE A 181 -1.58 -26.00 -1.78
C PHE A 181 -2.47 -27.18 -1.35
N ILE A 182 -3.64 -26.93 -0.77
CA ILE A 182 -4.63 -27.98 -0.47
C ILE A 182 -5.52 -28.26 -1.69
N SER A 183 -5.85 -27.23 -2.46
CA SER A 183 -6.83 -27.35 -3.55
C SER A 183 -6.45 -28.31 -4.68
N PRO A 184 -5.19 -28.38 -5.16
CA PRO A 184 -4.85 -29.24 -6.30
C PRO A 184 -5.29 -30.70 -6.12
N THR A 185 -4.97 -31.30 -4.97
CA THR A 185 -5.40 -32.67 -4.63
C THR A 185 -6.91 -32.79 -4.57
N LEU A 186 -7.62 -31.84 -3.95
CA LEU A 186 -9.09 -31.90 -3.88
C LEU A 186 -9.74 -31.71 -5.26
N GLN A 187 -9.17 -30.85 -6.11
CA GLN A 187 -9.65 -30.62 -7.47
C GLN A 187 -9.47 -31.84 -8.37
N ARG A 188 -8.42 -32.66 -8.15
CA ARG A 188 -8.25 -33.97 -8.81
C ARG A 188 -9.35 -34.99 -8.48
N HIS A 189 -10.17 -34.71 -7.46
CA HIS A 189 -11.36 -35.50 -7.09
C HIS A 189 -12.65 -34.71 -7.37
N ARG A 190 -12.66 -33.86 -8.40
CA ARG A 190 -13.78 -32.99 -8.79
C ARG A 190 -14.34 -32.07 -7.70
N MET A 191 -13.52 -31.65 -6.74
CA MET A 191 -13.95 -30.63 -5.77
C MET A 191 -13.76 -29.23 -6.34
N ARG A 192 -14.86 -28.48 -6.46
CA ARG A 192 -14.83 -27.05 -6.88
C ARG A 192 -14.31 -26.16 -5.74
N TYR A 193 -13.71 -25.01 -6.05
CA TYR A 193 -13.19 -24.09 -5.03
C TYR A 193 -14.26 -23.65 -4.03
N SER A 194 -15.50 -23.46 -4.48
CA SER A 194 -16.59 -23.10 -3.58
C SER A 194 -16.78 -24.11 -2.44
N ARG A 195 -16.58 -25.40 -2.73
CA ARG A 195 -16.71 -26.48 -1.76
C ARG A 195 -15.47 -26.54 -0.87
N ILE A 196 -14.29 -26.47 -1.48
CA ILE A 196 -12.99 -26.46 -0.79
C ILE A 196 -12.93 -25.31 0.23
N ILE A 197 -13.28 -24.09 -0.19
CA ILE A 197 -13.30 -22.90 0.67
C ILE A 197 -14.26 -23.10 1.85
N VAL A 198 -15.48 -23.62 1.62
CA VAL A 198 -16.42 -23.90 2.72
C VAL A 198 -15.86 -24.96 3.66
N THR A 199 -15.23 -26.03 3.16
CA THR A 199 -14.56 -27.03 4.00
C THR A 199 -13.48 -26.40 4.85
N LEU A 200 -12.64 -25.54 4.27
CA LEU A 200 -11.57 -24.86 4.98
C LEU A 200 -12.11 -23.89 6.06
N PHE A 201 -13.20 -23.18 5.79
CA PHE A 201 -13.88 -22.37 6.82
C PHE A 201 -14.53 -23.21 7.94
N LYS A 202 -14.99 -24.43 7.63
CA LYS A 202 -15.44 -25.40 8.65
C LYS A 202 -14.28 -26.01 9.45
N ASN A 203 -13.05 -25.95 8.92
CA ASN A 203 -11.83 -26.47 9.56
C ASN A 203 -10.79 -25.33 9.68
N PRO A 204 -11.09 -24.27 10.46
CA PRO A 204 -10.29 -23.05 10.48
C PRO A 204 -8.86 -23.28 10.98
N LEU A 205 -8.64 -24.29 11.84
CA LEU A 205 -7.30 -24.65 12.29
C LEU A 205 -6.50 -25.27 11.14
N ALA A 206 -7.10 -26.18 10.36
CA ALA A 206 -6.48 -26.71 9.14
C ALA A 206 -6.17 -25.60 8.12
N MET A 207 -7.03 -24.59 8.00
CA MET A 207 -6.81 -23.46 7.08
C MET A 207 -5.73 -22.49 7.60
N PHE A 208 -5.96 -21.84 8.74
CA PHE A 208 -5.07 -20.80 9.25
C PHE A 208 -3.82 -21.36 9.92
N GLY A 209 -3.91 -22.52 10.57
CA GLY A 209 -2.76 -23.16 11.20
C GLY A 209 -1.77 -23.71 10.18
N PHE A 210 -2.26 -24.40 9.13
CA PHE A 210 -1.41 -24.78 8.00
C PHE A 210 -0.83 -23.53 7.31
N GLY A 211 -1.68 -22.58 6.96
CA GLY A 211 -1.26 -21.34 6.30
C GLY A 211 -0.19 -20.59 7.09
N ALA A 212 -0.37 -20.42 8.40
CA ALA A 212 0.59 -19.75 9.27
C ALA A 212 1.91 -20.52 9.38
N PHE A 213 1.86 -21.84 9.54
CA PHE A 213 3.05 -22.69 9.66
C PHE A 213 3.91 -22.60 8.40
N PHE A 214 3.31 -22.76 7.22
CA PHE A 214 4.04 -22.71 5.95
C PHE A 214 4.37 -21.29 5.50
N ALA A 215 3.66 -20.26 5.99
CA ALA A 215 4.03 -18.86 5.80
C ALA A 215 5.20 -18.41 6.70
N ALA A 216 5.57 -19.18 7.73
CA ALA A 216 6.54 -18.76 8.74
C ALA A 216 7.87 -18.25 8.14
N PRO A 217 8.50 -18.90 7.15
CA PRO A 217 9.70 -18.36 6.50
C PRO A 217 9.50 -16.95 5.94
N ILE A 218 8.40 -16.71 5.23
CA ILE A 218 8.05 -15.40 4.65
C ILE A 218 7.82 -14.37 5.75
N VAL A 219 7.09 -14.73 6.81
CA VAL A 219 6.80 -13.83 7.93
C VAL A 219 8.10 -13.43 8.65
N VAL A 220 8.97 -14.39 8.93
CA VAL A 220 10.29 -14.15 9.56
C VAL A 220 11.16 -13.27 8.67
N ALA A 221 11.27 -13.57 7.38
CA ALA A 221 11.98 -12.74 6.42
C ALA A 221 11.42 -11.30 6.38
N GLY A 222 10.10 -11.16 6.39
CA GLY A 222 9.42 -9.87 6.45
C GLY A 222 9.73 -9.07 7.71
N LEU A 223 9.79 -9.73 8.87
CA LEU A 223 10.18 -9.10 10.14
C LEU A 223 11.64 -8.63 10.12
N ILE A 224 12.55 -9.44 9.55
CA ILE A 224 13.96 -9.08 9.38
C ILE A 224 14.09 -7.84 8.47
N VAL A 225 13.44 -7.86 7.30
CA VAL A 225 13.44 -6.71 6.37
C VAL A 225 12.85 -5.46 7.01
N LYS A 226 11.77 -5.61 7.80
CA LYS A 226 11.12 -4.48 8.48
C LYS A 226 12.02 -3.87 9.56
N GLY A 227 12.75 -4.71 10.30
CA GLY A 227 13.63 -4.30 11.41
C GLY A 227 14.97 -3.73 10.97
N SER A 228 15.43 -4.03 9.76
CA SER A 228 16.70 -3.52 9.25
C SER A 228 16.57 -2.10 8.69
N THR A 229 17.48 -1.21 9.10
CA THR A 229 17.65 0.15 8.53
C THR A 229 18.76 0.21 7.49
N THR A 230 19.63 -0.79 7.42
CA THR A 230 20.84 -0.82 6.58
C THR A 230 20.73 -1.79 5.40
N MET A 231 19.72 -2.65 5.37
CA MET A 231 19.56 -3.65 4.32
C MET A 231 19.25 -2.99 2.98
N THR A 232 20.03 -3.37 1.95
CA THR A 232 19.79 -2.92 0.58
C THR A 232 18.48 -3.52 0.05
N MET A 233 17.85 -2.83 -0.91
CA MET A 233 16.63 -3.34 -1.58
C MET A 233 16.88 -4.71 -2.22
N THR A 234 18.04 -4.91 -2.85
CA THR A 234 18.45 -6.19 -3.43
C THR A 234 18.45 -7.31 -2.40
N THR A 235 19.11 -7.10 -1.25
CA THR A 235 19.15 -8.10 -0.18
C THR A 235 17.76 -8.40 0.37
N ALA A 236 16.92 -7.38 0.53
CA ALA A 236 15.55 -7.56 1.00
C ALA A 236 14.70 -8.39 0.02
N VAL A 237 14.79 -8.12 -1.28
CA VAL A 237 14.08 -8.88 -2.33
C VAL A 237 14.56 -10.33 -2.35
N LEU A 238 15.87 -10.57 -2.35
CA LEU A 238 16.44 -11.92 -2.35
C LEU A 238 16.02 -12.71 -1.11
N LEU A 239 16.03 -12.10 0.07
CA LEU A 239 15.62 -12.73 1.32
C LEU A 239 14.13 -13.11 1.28
N LEU A 240 13.25 -12.20 0.86
CA LEU A 240 11.81 -12.46 0.76
C LEU A 240 11.50 -13.54 -0.28
N PHE A 241 12.16 -13.50 -1.43
CA PHE A 241 11.91 -14.47 -2.51
C PHE A 241 12.46 -15.85 -2.14
N GLY A 242 13.65 -15.92 -1.56
CA GLY A 242 14.22 -17.17 -1.05
C GLY A 242 13.35 -17.80 0.03
N ALA A 243 12.86 -16.99 0.98
CA ALA A 243 11.90 -17.45 1.99
C ALA A 243 10.60 -17.96 1.36
N ASN A 244 10.10 -17.28 0.32
CA ASN A 244 8.90 -17.72 -0.39
C ASN A 244 9.08 -19.05 -1.13
N VAL A 245 10.25 -19.27 -1.76
CA VAL A 245 10.58 -20.57 -2.37
C VAL A 245 10.51 -21.70 -1.33
N ILE A 246 11.13 -21.51 -0.16
CA ILE A 246 11.12 -22.50 0.92
C ILE A 246 9.68 -22.80 1.34
N SER A 247 8.87 -21.76 1.56
CA SER A 247 7.45 -21.88 1.90
C SER A 247 6.67 -22.68 0.86
N ILE A 248 6.82 -22.34 -0.43
CA ILE A 248 6.08 -22.95 -1.54
C ILE A 248 6.41 -24.43 -1.70
N VAL A 249 7.70 -24.78 -1.70
CA VAL A 249 8.16 -26.16 -1.90
C VAL A 249 7.70 -27.05 -0.74
N TRP A 250 7.81 -26.55 0.48
CA TRP A 250 7.37 -27.28 1.66
C TRP A 250 5.83 -27.42 1.70
N ALA A 251 5.12 -26.36 1.37
CA ALA A 251 3.66 -26.34 1.37
C ALA A 251 3.06 -27.24 0.29
N ALA A 252 3.70 -27.43 -0.87
CA ALA A 252 3.19 -28.33 -1.91
C ALA A 252 3.05 -29.79 -1.42
N VAL A 253 4.03 -30.26 -0.63
CA VAL A 253 4.02 -31.62 -0.07
C VAL A 253 3.06 -31.69 1.11
N GLY A 254 3.17 -30.76 2.06
CA GLY A 254 2.31 -30.72 3.23
C GLY A 254 0.84 -30.53 2.89
N GLY A 255 0.54 -29.72 1.87
CA GLY A 255 -0.80 -29.43 1.38
C GLY A 255 -1.43 -30.64 0.72
N THR A 256 -0.66 -31.40 -0.07
CA THR A 256 -1.12 -32.68 -0.65
C THR A 256 -1.51 -33.68 0.44
N TRP A 257 -0.70 -33.77 1.50
CA TRP A 257 -0.96 -34.67 2.63
C TRP A 257 -2.18 -34.24 3.46
N LEU A 258 -2.31 -32.94 3.75
CA LEU A 258 -3.46 -32.40 4.47
C LEU A 258 -4.75 -32.50 3.63
N ALA A 259 -4.68 -32.28 2.32
CA ALA A 259 -5.81 -32.41 1.42
C ALA A 259 -6.40 -33.82 1.42
N ALA A 260 -5.57 -34.86 1.48
CA ALA A 260 -6.04 -36.25 1.56
C ALA A 260 -6.95 -36.48 2.80
N GLN A 261 -6.60 -35.90 3.95
CA GLN A 261 -7.43 -35.96 5.17
C GLN A 261 -8.70 -35.09 5.08
N LEU A 262 -8.65 -34.02 4.28
CA LEU A 262 -9.80 -33.16 4.06
C LEU A 262 -10.71 -33.65 2.92
N LEU A 263 -10.35 -34.73 2.21
CA LEU A 263 -11.10 -35.23 1.07
C LEU A 263 -12.52 -35.65 1.47
N GLU A 264 -12.65 -36.54 2.46
CA GLU A 264 -13.96 -36.99 2.96
C GLU A 264 -14.79 -35.82 3.56
N PRO A 265 -14.26 -34.95 4.44
CA PRO A 265 -14.99 -33.76 4.88
C PRO A 265 -15.45 -32.84 3.73
N THR A 266 -14.67 -32.78 2.65
CA THR A 266 -15.04 -32.02 1.45
C THR A 266 -16.17 -32.71 0.71
N GLU A 267 -16.11 -34.03 0.53
CA GLU A 267 -17.18 -34.87 -0.05
C GLU A 267 -18.50 -34.81 0.72
N GLN A 268 -18.46 -34.56 2.02
CA GLN A 268 -19.65 -34.38 2.86
C GLN A 268 -20.18 -32.95 2.85
N THR A 269 -19.39 -31.97 2.40
CA THR A 269 -19.80 -30.57 2.37
C THR A 269 -20.79 -30.33 1.23
N GLY A 270 -22.02 -29.92 1.52
CA GLY A 270 -23.01 -29.63 0.48
C GLY A 270 -22.58 -28.53 -0.50
N MET A 271 -23.14 -28.55 -1.71
CA MET A 271 -22.93 -27.47 -2.68
C MET A 271 -23.53 -26.16 -2.16
N ILE A 272 -22.83 -25.04 -2.39
CA ILE A 272 -23.39 -23.72 -2.10
C ILE A 272 -24.59 -23.48 -3.06
N PRO A 273 -25.78 -23.14 -2.54
CA PRO A 273 -26.95 -22.90 -3.38
C PRO A 273 -26.68 -21.75 -4.36
N LEU A 274 -27.27 -21.82 -5.56
CA LEU A 274 -27.02 -20.85 -6.64
C LEU A 274 -27.22 -19.38 -6.19
N PRO A 275 -28.29 -19.02 -5.45
CA PRO A 275 -28.47 -17.63 -5.00
C PRO A 275 -27.31 -17.12 -4.15
N ALA A 276 -26.81 -17.93 -3.19
CA ALA A 276 -25.69 -17.54 -2.35
C ALA A 276 -24.40 -17.39 -3.15
N ARG A 277 -24.18 -18.23 -4.18
CA ARG A 277 -23.04 -18.08 -5.10
C ARG A 277 -23.12 -16.78 -5.91
N LEU A 278 -24.31 -16.44 -6.43
CA LEU A 278 -24.52 -15.21 -7.18
C LEU A 278 -24.28 -13.98 -6.30
N VAL A 279 -24.82 -13.95 -5.09
CA VAL A 279 -24.57 -12.87 -4.12
C VAL A 279 -23.08 -12.75 -3.82
N GLY A 280 -22.39 -13.88 -3.56
CA GLY A 280 -20.94 -13.86 -3.34
C GLY A 280 -20.16 -13.24 -4.49
N TRP A 281 -20.50 -13.60 -5.74
CA TRP A 281 -19.87 -13.01 -6.92
C TRP A 281 -20.20 -11.53 -7.13
N ILE A 282 -21.44 -11.12 -6.89
CA ILE A 282 -21.84 -9.70 -6.93
C ILE A 282 -21.02 -8.89 -5.92
N VAL A 283 -20.82 -9.42 -4.71
CA VAL A 283 -20.00 -8.78 -3.68
C VAL A 283 -18.54 -8.69 -4.11
N ILE A 284 -17.94 -9.78 -4.59
CA ILE A 284 -16.54 -9.80 -5.05
C ILE A 284 -16.32 -8.83 -6.21
N VAL A 285 -17.13 -8.93 -7.26
CA VAL A 285 -17.02 -8.07 -8.45
C VAL A 285 -17.34 -6.62 -8.09
N GLY A 286 -18.31 -6.38 -7.20
CA GLY A 286 -18.64 -5.05 -6.69
C GLY A 286 -17.47 -4.41 -5.97
N PHE A 287 -16.82 -5.12 -5.04
CA PHE A 287 -15.63 -4.62 -4.36
C PHE A 287 -14.43 -4.43 -5.29
N PHE A 288 -14.22 -5.35 -6.23
CA PHE A 288 -13.16 -5.23 -7.23
C PHE A 288 -13.35 -3.99 -8.11
N SER A 289 -14.56 -3.82 -8.65
CA SER A 289 -14.92 -2.69 -9.52
C SER A 289 -14.88 -1.37 -8.76
N TYR A 290 -15.41 -1.33 -7.54
CA TYR A 290 -15.34 -0.15 -6.67
C TYR A 290 -13.89 0.23 -6.35
N SER A 291 -13.05 -0.76 -6.02
CA SER A 291 -11.63 -0.52 -5.75
C SER A 291 -10.93 0.05 -6.99
N GLY A 292 -11.18 -0.52 -8.17
CA GLY A 292 -10.67 -0.01 -9.44
C GLY A 292 -11.12 1.43 -9.73
N TYR A 293 -12.41 1.73 -9.49
CA TYR A 293 -12.96 3.07 -9.62
C TYR A 293 -12.28 4.07 -8.67
N VAL A 294 -12.07 3.71 -7.40
CA VAL A 294 -11.38 4.57 -6.42
C VAL A 294 -9.93 4.83 -6.82
N PHE A 295 -9.21 3.80 -7.29
CA PHE A 295 -7.85 3.98 -7.82
C PHE A 295 -7.83 4.92 -9.03
N TYR A 296 -8.76 4.73 -9.97
CA TYR A 296 -8.88 5.58 -11.14
C TYR A 296 -9.22 7.03 -10.77
N SER A 297 -10.19 7.24 -9.90
CA SER A 297 -10.64 8.57 -9.48
C SER A 297 -9.53 9.31 -8.73
N LEU A 298 -8.81 8.64 -7.83
CA LEU A 298 -7.64 9.21 -7.15
C LEU A 298 -6.52 9.51 -8.14
N GLY A 299 -6.27 8.63 -9.12
CA GLY A 299 -5.32 8.87 -10.20
C GLY A 299 -5.66 10.13 -10.99
N MET A 300 -6.93 10.31 -11.35
CA MET A 300 -7.44 11.49 -12.04
C MET A 300 -7.38 12.75 -11.18
N LEU A 301 -7.68 12.66 -9.89
CA LEU A 301 -7.56 13.78 -8.94
C LEU A 301 -6.10 14.21 -8.79
N VAL A 302 -5.17 13.26 -8.58
CA VAL A 302 -3.74 13.58 -8.55
C VAL A 302 -3.31 14.15 -9.90
N HIS A 303 -3.82 13.65 -11.02
CA HIS A 303 -3.52 14.20 -12.34
C HIS A 303 -3.95 15.65 -12.49
N HIS A 304 -5.18 15.96 -12.12
CA HIS A 304 -5.71 17.31 -12.15
C HIS A 304 -4.92 18.24 -11.22
N LYS A 305 -4.70 17.82 -9.97
CA LYS A 305 -3.97 18.62 -8.97
C LYS A 305 -2.48 18.73 -9.27
N SER A 306 -1.90 17.76 -9.98
CA SER A 306 -0.50 17.83 -10.43
C SER A 306 -0.27 18.89 -11.50
N GLN A 307 -1.33 19.42 -12.16
CA GLN A 307 -1.14 20.57 -13.05
C GLN A 307 -0.66 21.80 -12.28
N ILE A 308 -1.01 21.91 -11.00
CA ILE A 308 -0.52 22.98 -10.11
C ILE A 308 1.00 22.91 -9.99
N LEU A 309 1.60 21.72 -10.03
CA LEU A 309 3.07 21.55 -10.02
C LEU A 309 3.76 22.00 -11.31
N LYS A 310 3.00 22.24 -12.38
CA LYS A 310 3.51 22.71 -13.67
C LYS A 310 3.39 24.22 -13.84
N LEU A 311 2.80 24.92 -12.87
CA LEU A 311 2.77 26.38 -12.86
C LEU A 311 4.17 26.91 -12.54
N ASP A 312 4.51 28.05 -13.14
CA ASP A 312 5.72 28.79 -12.82
C ASP A 312 5.40 29.79 -11.71
N TYR A 313 6.15 29.72 -10.62
CA TYR A 313 5.96 30.55 -9.45
C TYR A 313 7.12 31.53 -9.31
N GLY A 314 6.80 32.83 -9.28
CA GLY A 314 7.70 33.90 -8.87
C GLY A 314 7.24 34.46 -7.53
N VAL A 315 8.14 34.55 -6.55
CA VAL A 315 7.85 35.21 -5.27
C VAL A 315 8.43 36.61 -5.34
N ASP A 316 7.57 37.62 -5.18
CA ASP A 316 8.00 39.01 -5.05
C ASP A 316 8.39 39.26 -3.60
N LEU A 317 9.69 39.12 -3.30
CA LEU A 317 10.21 39.29 -1.95
C LEU A 317 10.08 40.73 -1.43
N ASP A 318 10.03 41.72 -2.32
CA ASP A 318 9.90 43.14 -1.95
C ASP A 318 8.49 43.47 -1.47
N SER A 319 7.51 42.68 -1.87
CA SER A 319 6.12 42.79 -1.41
C SER A 319 5.87 42.23 0.00
N PHE A 320 6.89 41.68 0.65
CA PHE A 320 6.77 41.05 1.96
C PHE A 320 6.50 42.10 3.05
N ALA A 321 5.32 42.02 3.68
CA ALA A 321 4.89 42.97 4.69
C ALA A 321 4.41 42.26 5.96
N PHE A 322 4.84 42.74 7.12
CA PHE A 322 4.35 42.31 8.42
C PHE A 322 3.22 43.23 8.90
N GLU A 323 2.09 42.64 9.24
CA GLU A 323 1.00 43.28 9.95
C GLU A 323 1.08 42.90 11.44
N LEU A 324 1.58 43.82 12.26
CA LEU A 324 1.46 43.69 13.70
C LEU A 324 -0.03 43.74 14.09
N PRO A 325 -0.46 42.97 15.10
CA PRO A 325 -1.83 43.03 15.59
C PRO A 325 -2.17 44.48 15.93
N LYS A 326 -3.17 45.04 15.23
CA LYS A 326 -3.65 46.40 15.51
C LYS A 326 -4.14 46.38 16.96
N ALA A 327 -3.66 47.31 17.78
CA ALA A 327 -4.09 47.48 19.16
C ALA A 327 -5.62 47.61 19.22
N SER A 328 -6.31 46.51 19.50
CA SER A 328 -7.77 46.43 19.58
C SER A 328 -8.18 47.03 20.92
N GLY A 329 -8.20 48.36 21.00
CA GLY A 329 -8.56 49.03 22.25
C GLY A 329 -8.48 50.54 22.24
N GLY A 330 -7.83 51.16 21.26
CA GLY A 330 -7.85 52.61 21.15
C GLY A 330 -9.22 53.08 20.65
N LYS A 331 -10.13 53.47 21.56
CA LYS A 331 -11.27 54.34 21.22
C LYS A 331 -10.75 55.47 20.31
N LYS A 332 -11.41 55.76 19.19
CA LYS A 332 -11.10 56.93 18.34
C LYS A 332 -11.13 58.18 19.25
N GLY A 333 -9.96 58.66 19.65
CA GLY A 333 -9.80 59.76 20.63
C GLY A 333 -8.81 59.48 21.79
N GLY A 334 -8.34 58.24 21.98
CA GLY A 334 -7.37 57.90 23.03
C GLY A 334 -5.95 58.43 22.72
N GLY A 335 -5.35 59.10 23.70
CA GLY A 335 -3.98 59.64 23.62
C GLY A 335 -2.92 58.55 23.46
N TRP A 336 -1.67 58.94 23.20
CA TRP A 336 -0.56 58.00 22.90
C TRP A 336 -0.38 56.90 23.96
N LEU A 337 -0.74 57.17 25.22
CA LEU A 337 -0.69 56.21 26.33
C LEU A 337 -1.68 55.05 26.18
N ASP A 338 -2.86 55.27 25.59
CA ASP A 338 -3.86 54.21 25.36
C ASP A 338 -3.42 53.28 24.22
N LYS A 339 -2.70 53.81 23.23
CA LYS A 339 -2.05 52.99 22.19
C LYS A 339 -0.96 52.11 22.79
N ILE A 340 -0.15 52.63 23.71
CA ILE A 340 0.90 51.84 24.40
C ILE A 340 0.28 50.76 25.29
N LYS A 341 -0.79 51.06 26.03
CA LYS A 341 -1.51 50.06 26.84
C LYS A 341 -2.16 48.97 25.98
N GLY A 342 -2.70 49.32 24.81
CA GLY A 342 -3.25 48.36 23.85
C GLY A 342 -2.18 47.43 23.25
N ILE A 343 -0.98 47.97 22.97
CA ILE A 343 0.16 47.16 22.53
C ILE A 343 0.66 46.27 23.68
N ALA A 344 0.82 46.82 24.88
CA ALA A 344 1.29 46.09 26.06
C ALA A 344 0.34 44.93 26.45
N SER A 345 -0.98 45.15 26.42
CA SER A 345 -1.96 44.08 26.67
C SER A 345 -1.91 42.98 25.60
N SER A 346 -1.82 43.33 24.31
CA SER A 346 -1.67 42.34 23.23
C SER A 346 -0.37 41.53 23.35
N VAL A 347 0.72 42.14 23.86
CA VAL A 347 1.98 41.47 24.13
C VAL A 347 1.88 40.59 25.38
N VAL A 348 1.21 41.05 26.45
CA VAL A 348 0.98 40.28 27.68
C VAL A 348 0.09 39.06 27.42
N ASP A 349 -0.96 39.20 26.62
CA ASP A 349 -1.84 38.10 26.18
C ASP A 349 -1.08 37.09 25.29
N SER A 350 -0.17 37.58 24.46
CA SER A 350 0.71 36.73 23.65
C SER A 350 1.77 36.00 24.48
N VAL A 351 2.23 36.62 25.58
CA VAL A 351 3.17 36.02 26.55
C VAL A 351 2.47 34.98 27.43
N THR A 352 1.23 35.22 27.85
CA THR A 352 0.43 34.25 28.63
C THR A 352 -0.06 33.07 27.81
N SER A 353 -0.44 33.28 26.54
CA SER A 353 -0.79 32.19 25.60
C SER A 353 0.43 31.46 25.02
N GLY A 354 1.65 31.96 25.26
CA GLY A 354 2.91 31.36 24.80
C GLY A 354 3.15 31.45 23.28
N GLN A 355 2.35 32.22 22.54
CA GLN A 355 2.47 32.40 21.08
C GLN A 355 2.13 33.84 20.68
N VAL A 356 3.02 34.49 19.92
CA VAL A 356 2.75 35.78 19.27
C VAL A 356 2.16 35.52 17.88
N LYS A 357 0.96 36.02 17.62
CA LYS A 357 0.35 35.99 16.28
C LYS A 357 0.76 37.24 15.50
N VAL A 358 1.54 37.07 14.44
CA VAL A 358 1.94 38.15 13.53
C VAL A 358 1.32 37.90 12.17
N GLY A 359 0.59 38.87 11.63
CA GLY A 359 0.14 38.81 10.24
C GLY A 359 1.34 39.05 9.31
N ALA A 360 1.45 38.28 8.25
CA ALA A 360 2.42 38.50 7.19
C ALA A 360 1.71 38.36 5.84
N SER A 361 2.13 39.15 4.85
CA SER A 361 1.63 39.02 3.49
C SER A 361 2.78 39.03 2.49
N ILE A 362 2.60 38.30 1.40
CA ILE A 362 3.56 38.25 0.28
C ILE A 362 2.80 38.11 -1.03
N VAL A 363 3.25 38.77 -2.09
CA VAL A 363 2.70 38.61 -3.43
C VAL A 363 3.42 37.48 -4.14
N VAL A 364 2.63 36.56 -4.69
CA VAL A 364 3.11 35.47 -5.53
C VAL A 364 2.59 35.69 -6.94
N ASN A 365 3.52 35.76 -7.89
CA ASN A 365 3.26 35.79 -9.31
C ASN A 365 3.18 34.33 -9.81
N ILE A 366 2.06 33.96 -10.39
CA ILE A 366 1.78 32.61 -10.85
C ILE A 366 1.52 32.67 -12.34
N LYS A 367 2.35 31.96 -13.10
CA LYS A 367 2.21 31.81 -14.55
C LYS A 367 1.74 30.40 -14.87
N ASN A 368 0.71 30.27 -15.70
CA ASN A 368 0.21 28.99 -16.17
C ASN A 368 0.70 28.69 -17.59
N PRO A 369 1.85 28.00 -17.76
CA PRO A 369 2.35 27.64 -19.08
C PRO A 369 1.57 26.48 -19.71
N THR A 370 0.58 25.90 -19.02
CA THR A 370 -0.15 24.74 -19.49
C THR A 370 -1.30 25.11 -20.41
N LYS A 371 -1.77 24.14 -21.21
CA LYS A 371 -2.94 24.29 -22.09
C LYS A 371 -4.28 24.14 -21.36
N TYR A 372 -4.25 24.02 -20.04
CA TYR A 372 -5.43 23.75 -19.22
C TYR A 372 -5.59 24.86 -18.18
N ASP A 373 -6.84 25.24 -17.93
CA ASP A 373 -7.16 26.04 -16.76
C ASP A 373 -6.78 25.28 -15.50
N VAL A 374 -6.17 25.97 -14.54
CA VAL A 374 -5.78 25.38 -13.27
C VAL A 374 -6.58 26.04 -12.15
N GLU A 375 -7.27 25.22 -11.37
CA GLU A 375 -7.97 25.66 -10.18
C GLU A 375 -7.21 25.23 -8.93
N LEU A 376 -6.68 26.20 -8.19
CA LEU A 376 -6.21 26.02 -6.83
C LEU A 376 -7.43 25.92 -5.92
N GLU A 377 -7.83 24.70 -5.56
CA GLU A 377 -8.90 24.47 -4.58
C GLU A 377 -8.43 24.70 -3.13
N LYS A 378 -9.25 24.29 -2.15
CA LYS A 378 -8.91 24.29 -0.72
C LYS A 378 -7.54 23.62 -0.49
N ASN A 379 -6.61 24.40 0.04
CA ASN A 379 -5.26 24.00 0.36
C ASN A 379 -4.88 24.48 1.76
N ARG A 380 -3.87 23.83 2.33
CA ARG A 380 -3.24 24.23 3.60
C ARG A 380 -1.75 24.36 3.35
N ILE A 381 -1.18 25.53 3.57
CA ILE A 381 0.27 25.71 3.59
C ILE A 381 0.76 25.60 5.03
N GLU A 382 1.77 24.76 5.25
CA GLU A 382 2.49 24.68 6.51
C GLU A 382 3.90 25.22 6.34
N PHE A 383 4.27 26.17 7.20
CA PHE A 383 5.64 26.62 7.39
C PHE A 383 6.19 25.87 8.59
N LYS A 384 7.27 25.12 8.41
CA LYS A 384 7.94 24.38 9.48
C LYS A 384 9.39 24.82 9.62
N HIS A 385 9.87 24.81 10.85
CA HIS A 385 11.28 24.94 11.17
C HIS A 385 11.73 23.68 11.91
N GLY A 386 12.56 22.86 11.26
CA GLY A 386 12.75 21.47 11.66
C GLY A 386 11.43 20.69 11.62
N ASN A 387 11.06 20.05 12.73
CA ASN A 387 9.80 19.30 12.85
C ASN A 387 8.63 20.11 13.43
N THR A 388 8.84 21.40 13.74
CA THR A 388 7.82 22.24 14.39
C THR A 388 7.08 23.08 13.36
N VAL A 389 5.76 23.02 13.33
CA VAL A 389 4.93 23.91 12.51
C VAL A 389 4.89 25.29 13.15
N VAL A 390 5.41 26.29 12.44
CA VAL A 390 5.48 27.70 12.87
C VAL A 390 4.27 28.49 12.37
N ALA A 391 3.72 28.12 11.20
CA ALA A 391 2.53 28.77 10.68
C ALA A 391 1.71 27.84 9.80
N LYS A 392 0.40 28.09 9.79
CA LYS A 392 -0.56 27.48 8.86
C LYS A 392 -1.32 28.58 8.15
N THR A 393 -1.43 28.49 6.83
CA THR A 393 -2.28 29.38 6.05
C THR A 393 -3.01 28.60 4.96
N MET A 394 -3.88 29.28 4.22
CA MET A 394 -4.63 28.75 3.10
C MET A 394 -4.59 29.79 1.98
N ILE A 395 -4.31 29.37 0.76
CA ILE A 395 -4.55 30.20 -0.42
C ILE A 395 -6.05 30.12 -0.71
N THR A 396 -6.75 31.26 -0.68
CA THR A 396 -8.14 31.35 -1.19
C THR A 396 -8.21 30.76 -2.59
N PRO A 397 -9.24 29.97 -2.93
CA PRO A 397 -9.29 29.32 -4.23
C PRO A 397 -9.05 30.28 -5.40
N ILE A 398 -8.23 29.86 -6.35
CA ILE A 398 -7.82 30.68 -7.51
C ILE A 398 -8.01 29.87 -8.77
N LYS A 399 -8.69 30.43 -9.76
CA LYS A 399 -8.73 29.88 -11.11
C LYS A 399 -7.77 30.67 -12.00
N ILE A 400 -6.78 29.98 -12.57
CA ILE A 400 -5.75 30.56 -13.44
C ILE A 400 -5.99 29.99 -14.85
N PRO A 401 -6.49 30.81 -15.79
CA PRO A 401 -6.70 30.36 -17.16
C PRO A 401 -5.42 29.83 -17.82
N ALA A 402 -5.56 28.96 -18.80
CA ALA A 402 -4.44 28.49 -19.62
C ALA A 402 -3.66 29.67 -20.23
N GLY A 403 -2.33 29.67 -20.11
CA GLY A 403 -1.45 30.71 -20.65
C GLY A 403 -1.44 32.05 -19.89
N ALA A 404 -2.24 32.20 -18.84
CA ALA A 404 -2.35 33.46 -18.10
C ALA A 404 -1.28 33.64 -17.02
N ASP A 405 -0.97 34.90 -16.74
CA ASP A 405 -0.15 35.34 -15.61
C ASP A 405 -1.07 36.01 -14.57
N MET A 406 -0.89 35.69 -13.29
CA MET A 406 -1.69 36.22 -12.19
C MET A 406 -0.84 36.53 -10.98
N SER A 407 -0.99 37.73 -10.41
CA SER A 407 -0.40 38.08 -9.12
C SER A 407 -1.44 37.95 -8.01
N LYS A 408 -1.14 37.18 -6.96
CA LYS A 408 -2.01 37.06 -5.79
C LYS A 408 -1.24 37.36 -4.52
N ARG A 409 -1.80 38.27 -3.71
CA ARG A 409 -1.34 38.48 -2.33
C ARG A 409 -1.80 37.31 -1.45
N LEU A 410 -0.84 36.62 -0.85
CA LEU A 410 -1.05 35.59 0.16
C LEU A 410 -0.87 36.22 1.53
N SER A 411 -1.90 36.17 2.38
CA SER A 411 -1.81 36.58 3.78
C SER A 411 -1.75 35.36 4.68
N PHE A 412 -0.94 35.40 5.73
CA PHE A 412 -0.78 34.31 6.67
C PHE A 412 -0.51 34.81 8.09
N ASN A 413 -1.06 34.10 9.07
CA ASN A 413 -0.82 34.37 10.47
C ASN A 413 0.31 33.46 10.97
N LEU A 414 1.45 34.05 11.30
CA LEU A 414 2.58 33.39 11.93
C LEU A 414 2.31 33.25 13.42
N ALA A 415 2.33 32.02 13.94
CA ALA A 415 2.27 31.78 15.38
C ALA A 415 3.70 31.55 15.87
N ILE A 416 4.36 32.64 16.25
CA ILE A 416 5.76 32.61 16.66
C ILE A 416 5.82 32.39 18.17
N ASN A 417 6.42 31.28 18.60
CA ASN A 417 6.71 31.09 20.02
C ASN A 417 7.82 32.07 20.43
N PRO A 418 7.59 32.97 21.41
CA PRO A 418 8.59 33.95 21.83
C PRO A 418 9.91 33.30 22.27
N ARG A 419 9.87 32.10 22.86
CA ARG A 419 11.08 31.35 23.25
C ARG A 419 11.93 30.95 22.03
N SER A 420 11.31 30.81 20.86
CA SER A 420 12.01 30.55 19.59
C SER A 420 12.69 31.80 19.03
N LEU A 421 12.16 33.00 19.31
CA LEU A 421 12.78 34.28 18.94
C LEU A 421 14.03 34.58 19.80
N VAL A 422 14.05 34.18 21.07
CA VAL A 422 15.23 34.31 21.95
C VAL A 422 16.40 33.45 21.43
N LYS A 423 16.10 32.31 20.79
CA LYS A 423 17.07 31.53 20.00
C LYS A 423 17.25 32.10 18.59
N GLY A 424 17.15 33.42 18.39
CA GLY A 424 16.99 34.07 17.08
C GLY A 424 18.01 33.67 16.01
N ARG A 425 19.24 33.29 16.39
CA ARG A 425 20.24 32.74 15.45
C ARG A 425 19.86 31.36 14.88
N ASP A 426 19.11 30.55 15.60
CA ASP A 426 18.64 29.23 15.13
C ASP A 426 17.55 29.33 14.08
N LEU A 427 16.71 30.38 14.10
CA LEU A 427 15.69 30.61 13.08
C LEU A 427 16.29 31.00 11.72
N PHE A 428 17.53 31.51 11.70
CA PHE A 428 18.26 31.78 10.45
C PHE A 428 19.05 30.58 9.94
N LYS A 429 19.03 29.43 10.62
CA LYS A 429 19.64 28.19 10.11
C LYS A 429 18.76 27.61 8.99
N ASN A 430 19.39 26.93 8.03
CA ASN A 430 18.74 26.28 6.87
C ASN A 430 17.90 25.06 7.26
N LYS A 431 16.87 25.25 8.09
CA LYS A 431 15.94 24.18 8.53
C LYS A 431 14.48 24.50 8.21
N TRP A 432 14.23 25.51 7.41
CA TRP A 432 12.88 25.86 6.97
C TRP A 432 12.38 24.88 5.93
N SER A 433 11.12 24.49 6.07
CA SER A 433 10.37 23.83 5.02
C SER A 433 9.00 24.46 4.85
N ILE A 434 8.59 24.57 3.60
CA ILE A 434 7.28 25.09 3.22
C ILE A 434 6.59 23.99 2.44
N THR A 435 5.48 23.50 2.97
CA THR A 435 4.71 22.40 2.35
C THR A 435 3.29 22.87 2.10
N ILE A 436 2.84 22.83 0.85
CA ILE A 436 1.43 23.00 0.50
C ILE A 436 0.76 21.64 0.50
N TYR A 437 -0.34 21.52 1.22
CA TYR A 437 -1.19 20.35 1.27
C TYR A 437 -2.45 20.62 0.46
N PHE A 438 -2.66 19.84 -0.59
CA PHE A 438 -3.86 19.89 -1.40
C PHE A 438 -4.83 18.83 -0.95
N LYS A 439 -6.01 19.24 -0.49
CA LYS A 439 -7.05 18.28 -0.12
C LYS A 439 -7.51 17.54 -1.37
N LEU A 440 -7.27 16.23 -1.49
CA LEU A 440 -7.84 15.41 -2.57
C LEU A 440 -9.16 14.79 -2.16
N THR A 441 -9.27 14.38 -0.89
CA THR A 441 -10.50 13.84 -0.29
C THR A 441 -10.62 14.33 1.15
N ASP A 442 -11.74 14.05 1.83
CA ASP A 442 -11.91 14.45 3.24
C ASP A 442 -10.87 13.87 4.20
N SER A 443 -10.30 12.71 3.84
CA SER A 443 -9.28 12.04 4.63
C SER A 443 -7.87 12.22 4.04
N PHE A 444 -7.69 12.99 2.95
CA PHE A 444 -6.44 13.01 2.21
C PHE A 444 -5.98 14.40 1.79
N ASP A 445 -4.77 14.72 2.23
CA ASP A 445 -4.01 15.89 1.82
C ASP A 445 -2.76 15.44 1.04
N PHE A 446 -2.57 15.96 -0.17
CA PHE A 446 -1.39 15.75 -1.00
C PHE A 446 -0.31 16.80 -0.71
N PRO A 447 0.85 16.44 -0.12
CA PRO A 447 1.90 17.40 0.19
C PRO A 447 2.75 17.73 -1.04
N ILE A 448 3.01 19.03 -1.23
CA ILE A 448 3.90 19.61 -2.22
C ILE A 448 4.94 20.44 -1.47
N TYR A 449 6.20 20.00 -1.52
CA TYR A 449 7.31 20.67 -0.87
C TYR A 449 7.82 21.81 -1.75
N LEU A 450 7.54 23.05 -1.37
CA LEU A 450 8.06 24.24 -2.04
C LEU A 450 9.49 24.54 -1.63
N LEU A 451 9.78 24.36 -0.34
CA LEU A 451 11.10 24.52 0.26
C LEU A 451 11.37 23.31 1.14
N SER A 452 12.52 22.68 0.95
CA SER A 452 13.00 21.57 1.77
C SER A 452 14.36 21.95 2.36
N PRO A 453 14.67 21.57 3.63
CA PRO A 453 15.93 21.92 4.29
C PRO A 453 17.16 21.43 3.51
N ASP A 454 17.00 20.34 2.76
CA ASP A 454 18.08 19.66 2.06
C ASP A 454 18.31 20.19 0.63
N GLY A 455 17.66 21.29 0.23
CA GLY A 455 17.76 21.85 -1.13
C GLY A 455 17.15 20.97 -2.23
N ALA A 456 16.53 19.85 -1.87
CA ALA A 456 15.74 19.01 -2.76
C ALA A 456 14.39 19.71 -3.04
N THR A 457 14.41 20.73 -3.90
CA THR A 457 13.19 21.18 -4.57
C THR A 457 12.64 19.99 -5.35
N GLY A 458 11.32 19.75 -5.30
CA GLY A 458 10.66 18.61 -5.95
C GLY A 458 10.76 18.56 -7.48
N LYS A 459 11.66 19.34 -8.11
CA LYS A 459 12.02 19.18 -9.51
C LYS A 459 13.05 18.05 -9.61
N PRO A 460 12.78 16.95 -10.35
CA PRO A 460 13.82 15.98 -10.65
C PRO A 460 14.99 16.74 -11.31
N LYS A 461 16.18 16.67 -10.71
CA LYS A 461 17.39 17.15 -11.38
C LYS A 461 17.44 16.44 -12.73
N LYS A 462 17.29 17.19 -13.83
CA LYS A 462 17.62 16.68 -15.16
C LYS A 462 19.09 16.29 -15.09
N LYS A 463 19.38 15.00 -14.98
CA LYS A 463 20.71 14.47 -15.27
C LYS A 463 20.94 14.81 -16.75
N LYS A 464 21.94 15.64 -17.02
CA LYS A 464 22.54 15.72 -18.35
C LYS A 464 23.26 14.42 -18.64
#